data_AF-A0A0F9BQQ8-F1
#
_entry.id   AF-A0A0F9BQQ8-F1
#
_cell.length_a   1.000
_cell.length_b   1.000
_cell.length_c   1.000
_cell.angle_alpha   90.00
_cell.angle_beta   90.00
_cell.angle_gamma   90.00
#
_symmetry.space_group_name_H-M   'P 1'
#
loop_
_entity.id
_entity.type
_entity.pdbx_description
1 polymer ?
#
loop_
_entity_poly.entity_id
_entity_poly.type
_entity_poly.pdbx_seq_one_letter_code
_entity_poly.pdbx_strand_id
1 'polypeptide(L)'
;MPERKAEQQLYQLTGGLQTEPSELNKPEGSTTEEENFVILKSGARRRRKGLVLEASGTTYTFAGAPAADDVCTTYRWKNVDNDPDKDWVVVQVANTLFFYTDEDSPLSGNKATYIIDLDIHNTATPGDVSIYPVSMTSGRGKLFVTGKRVHPFHVEWDGTQSPPLTAVPSTIRERGFEGAEDLVPNTQHPVTLDANHEYNLRNAGWDPTDIESYNTSESEYPAKNQIPWLAFRRATATGYADEDGTVEFHAPKLAAEEFREIRAPIGAFLRDPFNTTAAQGGAAEPIAIFSWTFVDNGGDWDITITTDGVHGMLITDNVIIRGNSFKYNSSFGEGISVQEGSFNGTRDITAENGTTQFTFNINQPIGWISWVSQFETLGTAQKEELDITGANAYQTDERFEVNEFFAGRIFYAGVRHNKLGHKIFFSQILVGDEQIGQPELILQVAEQVEYLRLDRYVQRAYRLVADDK
;
A
#
# COMPACT_ATOMS: atom_id res chain seq x y z
N MET A 1 67.35 17.69 -34.64
CA MET A 1 67.02 16.35 -34.12
C MET A 1 65.78 15.87 -34.83
N PRO A 2 65.73 14.66 -35.40
CA PRO A 2 64.47 14.14 -35.94
C PRO A 2 63.58 13.72 -34.77
N GLU A 3 62.34 14.18 -34.76
CA GLU A 3 61.31 13.66 -33.84
C GLU A 3 61.11 12.17 -34.11
N ARG A 4 61.45 11.35 -33.13
CA ARG A 4 61.18 9.92 -33.17
C ARG A 4 59.70 9.72 -32.88
N LYS A 5 58.90 9.43 -33.91
CA LYS A 5 57.56 8.86 -33.73
C LYS A 5 57.70 7.54 -32.96
N ALA A 6 57.21 7.52 -31.72
CA ALA A 6 57.03 6.30 -30.96
C ALA A 6 55.55 5.89 -31.11
N GLU A 7 55.30 4.71 -31.68
CA GLU A 7 53.98 4.08 -31.57
C GLU A 7 53.80 3.58 -30.14
N GLN A 8 52.96 4.25 -29.38
CA GLN A 8 52.52 3.78 -28.06
C GLN A 8 51.38 2.78 -28.27
N GLN A 9 51.62 1.50 -27.96
CA GLN A 9 50.54 0.52 -27.88
C GLN A 9 49.73 0.79 -26.60
N LEU A 10 48.53 1.32 -26.79
CA LEU A 10 47.70 1.91 -25.75
C LEU A 10 46.47 1.01 -25.49
N TYR A 11 46.70 -0.16 -24.90
CA TYR A 11 45.62 -1.06 -24.49
C TYR A 11 45.65 -1.38 -22.99
N GLN A 12 46.08 -0.42 -22.17
CA GLN A 12 45.85 -0.49 -20.73
C GLN A 12 44.49 0.12 -20.42
N LEU A 13 43.45 -0.72 -20.33
CA LEU A 13 42.08 -0.27 -20.07
C LEU A 13 41.78 -0.15 -18.56
N THR A 14 42.76 0.21 -17.73
CA THR A 14 42.59 0.26 -16.27
C THR A 14 41.68 1.39 -15.78
N GLY A 15 41.36 2.37 -16.64
CA GLY A 15 40.51 3.53 -16.31
C GLY A 15 39.01 3.23 -16.21
N GLY A 16 38.57 2.01 -16.54
CA GLY A 16 37.17 1.58 -16.43
C GLY A 16 36.22 2.29 -17.40
N LEU A 17 34.91 2.11 -17.19
CA LEU A 17 33.86 2.80 -17.94
C LEU A 17 33.67 4.21 -17.39
N GLN A 18 33.79 5.22 -18.25
CA GLN A 18 33.64 6.64 -17.94
C GLN A 18 32.71 7.27 -18.98
N THR A 19 31.49 7.59 -18.57
CA THR A 19 30.44 8.14 -19.45
C THR A 19 30.29 9.66 -19.35
N GLU A 20 30.92 10.29 -18.37
CA GLU A 20 30.80 11.71 -18.06
C GLU A 20 31.78 12.64 -18.82
N PRO A 21 33.08 12.31 -18.99
CA PRO A 21 34.01 13.21 -19.65
C PRO A 21 33.80 13.26 -21.17
N SER A 22 34.02 14.42 -21.78
CA SER A 22 34.02 14.56 -23.23
C SER A 22 35.19 13.78 -23.85
N GLU A 23 35.04 13.36 -25.11
CA GLU A 23 36.06 12.57 -25.82
C GLU A 23 37.44 13.24 -25.86
N LEU A 24 37.49 14.58 -25.76
CA LEU A 24 38.72 15.35 -25.78
C LEU A 24 39.50 15.33 -24.46
N ASN A 25 38.80 15.16 -23.33
CA ASN A 25 39.38 15.20 -21.97
C ASN A 25 39.25 13.86 -21.26
N LYS A 26 39.12 12.78 -22.02
CA LYS A 26 38.91 11.45 -21.46
C LYS A 26 40.18 10.94 -20.77
N PRO A 27 40.10 10.44 -19.52
CA PRO A 27 41.23 9.82 -18.86
C PRO A 27 41.80 8.66 -19.69
N GLU A 28 43.11 8.58 -19.79
CA GLU A 28 43.79 7.52 -20.54
C GLU A 28 43.38 6.13 -20.02
N GLY A 29 43.11 5.20 -20.93
CA GLY A 29 42.74 3.84 -20.55
C GLY A 29 41.31 3.65 -20.04
N SER A 30 40.43 4.64 -20.21
CA SER A 30 38.99 4.48 -19.94
C SER A 30 38.19 4.14 -21.20
N THR A 31 37.02 3.54 -21.04
CA THR A 31 36.05 3.21 -22.09
C THR A 31 34.84 4.14 -21.98
N THR A 32 34.23 4.48 -23.11
CA THR A 32 33.03 5.35 -23.14
C THR A 32 31.77 4.50 -23.11
N GLU A 33 31.83 3.37 -23.83
CA GLU A 33 30.76 2.39 -23.92
C GLU A 33 31.41 0.99 -23.88
N GLU A 34 30.76 0.06 -23.20
CA GLU A 34 31.11 -1.35 -23.20
C GLU A 34 29.83 -2.18 -23.28
N GLU A 35 29.76 -3.11 -24.23
CA GLU A 35 28.59 -3.99 -24.39
C GLU A 35 29.00 -5.46 -24.24
N ASN A 36 28.34 -6.20 -23.34
CA ASN A 36 28.59 -7.63 -23.12
C ASN A 36 30.05 -7.97 -22.76
N PHE A 37 30.72 -7.13 -21.96
CA PHE A 37 32.05 -7.38 -21.39
C PHE A 37 32.04 -7.51 -19.87
N VAL A 38 33.04 -8.21 -19.34
CA VAL A 38 33.39 -8.24 -17.91
C VAL A 38 34.74 -7.54 -17.76
N ILE A 39 34.76 -6.48 -16.95
CA ILE A 39 35.96 -5.73 -16.59
C ILE A 39 36.69 -6.50 -15.49
N LEU A 40 37.92 -6.93 -15.77
CA LEU A 40 38.77 -7.60 -14.79
C LEU A 40 39.61 -6.58 -14.02
N LYS A 41 39.96 -6.89 -12.76
CA LYS A 41 40.82 -6.04 -11.92
C LYS A 41 42.18 -5.73 -12.55
N SER A 42 42.66 -6.58 -13.45
CA SER A 42 43.90 -6.39 -14.20
C SER A 42 43.80 -5.37 -15.35
N GLY A 43 42.63 -4.78 -15.59
CA GLY A 43 42.39 -3.94 -16.76
C GLY A 43 42.15 -4.73 -18.05
N ALA A 44 42.15 -6.06 -18.02
CA ALA A 44 41.77 -6.88 -19.17
C ALA A 44 40.24 -6.96 -19.33
N ARG A 45 39.78 -7.09 -20.57
CA ARG A 45 38.37 -7.29 -20.94
C ARG A 45 38.20 -8.70 -21.44
N ARG A 46 37.11 -9.33 -21.03
CA ARG A 46 36.64 -10.57 -21.64
C ARG A 46 35.17 -10.43 -21.96
N ARG A 47 34.74 -11.07 -23.04
CA ARG A 47 33.31 -11.19 -23.34
C ARG A 47 32.59 -11.82 -22.15
N ARG A 48 31.40 -11.32 -21.83
CA ARG A 48 30.50 -11.94 -20.84
C ARG A 48 30.25 -13.37 -21.27
N LYS A 49 30.29 -14.30 -20.30
CA LYS A 49 29.96 -15.70 -20.57
C LYS A 49 28.52 -15.77 -21.11
N GLY A 50 28.28 -16.67 -22.07
CA GLY A 50 26.93 -16.96 -22.53
C GLY A 50 26.05 -17.47 -21.39
N LEU A 51 24.75 -17.26 -21.51
CA LEU A 51 23.76 -17.87 -20.63
C LEU A 51 23.58 -19.32 -21.08
N VAL A 52 23.64 -20.26 -20.14
CA VAL A 52 23.35 -21.67 -20.35
C VAL A 52 22.45 -22.13 -19.21
N LEU A 53 21.49 -23.01 -19.52
CA LEU A 53 20.69 -23.65 -18.48
C LEU A 53 21.62 -24.41 -17.53
N GLU A 54 21.31 -24.37 -16.23
CA GLU A 54 22.08 -25.10 -15.22
C GLU A 54 22.07 -26.62 -15.48
N ALA A 55 23.04 -27.33 -14.91
CA ALA A 55 23.10 -28.78 -15.03
C ALA A 55 21.84 -29.42 -14.44
N SER A 56 21.21 -30.33 -15.18
CA SER A 56 19.91 -30.93 -14.84
C SER A 56 18.74 -29.94 -14.76
N GLY A 57 18.94 -28.68 -15.14
CA GLY A 57 17.89 -27.66 -15.10
C GLY A 57 16.71 -28.00 -16.00
N THR A 58 15.56 -27.45 -15.65
CA THR A 58 14.29 -27.70 -16.35
C THR A 58 13.76 -26.42 -16.97
N THR A 59 13.22 -26.53 -18.17
CA THR A 59 12.52 -25.41 -18.82
C THR A 59 11.06 -25.39 -18.40
N TYR A 60 10.55 -24.23 -18.02
CA TYR A 60 9.12 -24.03 -17.83
C TYR A 60 8.47 -23.64 -19.17
N THR A 61 7.44 -24.39 -19.57
CA THR A 61 6.66 -24.08 -20.77
C THR A 61 5.35 -23.42 -20.34
N PHE A 62 5.16 -22.17 -20.76
CA PHE A 62 3.93 -21.44 -20.52
C PHE A 62 2.78 -22.06 -21.34
N ALA A 63 1.57 -22.10 -20.76
CA ALA A 63 0.38 -22.59 -21.47
C ALA A 63 0.02 -21.74 -22.71
N GLY A 64 0.42 -20.46 -22.70
CA GLY A 64 0.44 -19.57 -23.86
C GLY A 64 1.76 -18.82 -23.93
N ALA A 65 2.25 -18.53 -25.13
CA ALA A 65 3.47 -17.75 -25.27
C ALA A 65 3.26 -16.32 -24.76
N PRO A 66 4.16 -15.79 -23.90
CA PRO A 66 4.15 -14.37 -23.54
C PRO A 66 4.21 -13.51 -24.81
N ALA A 67 3.51 -12.38 -24.81
CA ALA A 67 3.58 -11.41 -25.87
C ALA A 67 4.99 -10.79 -25.96
N ALA A 68 5.35 -10.23 -27.12
CA ALA A 68 6.66 -9.63 -27.33
C ALA A 68 6.95 -8.46 -26.37
N ASP A 69 5.90 -7.75 -25.94
CA ASP A 69 5.98 -6.60 -25.05
C ASP A 69 5.76 -6.97 -23.56
N ASP A 70 5.49 -8.25 -23.26
CA ASP A 70 5.30 -8.69 -21.88
C ASP A 70 6.60 -8.54 -21.09
N VAL A 71 6.47 -8.04 -19.87
CA VAL A 71 7.61 -7.80 -19.02
C VAL A 71 8.10 -9.11 -18.40
N CYS A 72 9.42 -9.21 -18.23
CA CYS A 72 10.04 -10.27 -17.46
C CYS A 72 11.05 -9.67 -16.49
N THR A 73 10.78 -9.80 -15.19
CA THR A 73 11.67 -9.31 -14.12
C THR A 73 11.90 -10.39 -13.07
N THR A 74 12.99 -10.26 -12.33
CA THR A 74 13.38 -11.22 -11.29
C THR A 74 13.78 -10.52 -10.02
N TYR A 75 13.39 -11.07 -8.88
CA TYR A 75 13.76 -10.60 -7.56
C TYR A 75 14.13 -11.77 -6.65
N ARG A 76 15.01 -11.56 -5.68
CA ARG A 76 15.33 -12.56 -4.64
C ARG A 76 14.65 -12.14 -3.34
N TRP A 77 13.60 -12.84 -2.95
CA TRP A 77 12.95 -12.70 -1.66
C TRP A 77 13.78 -13.42 -0.61
N LYS A 78 14.36 -12.64 0.30
CA LYS A 78 15.20 -13.18 1.37
C LYS A 78 14.43 -13.40 2.66
N ASN A 79 14.88 -14.37 3.43
CA ASN A 79 14.39 -14.68 4.77
C ASN A 79 12.87 -14.88 4.82
N VAL A 80 12.30 -15.67 3.91
CA VAL A 80 10.86 -15.92 3.78
C VAL A 80 10.30 -16.38 5.13
N ASP A 81 9.20 -15.77 5.59
CA ASP A 81 8.60 -16.04 6.91
C ASP A 81 9.57 -15.86 8.09
N ASN A 82 10.49 -14.90 7.95
CA ASN A 82 11.56 -14.61 8.91
C ASN A 82 12.51 -15.79 9.16
N ASP A 83 12.52 -16.78 8.28
CA ASP A 83 13.47 -17.88 8.33
C ASP A 83 14.72 -17.55 7.49
N PRO A 84 15.89 -17.32 8.11
CA PRO A 84 17.12 -16.95 7.40
C PRO A 84 17.65 -18.02 6.45
N ASP A 85 17.17 -19.27 6.56
CA ASP A 85 17.57 -20.37 5.69
C ASP A 85 16.63 -20.52 4.47
N LYS A 86 15.52 -19.77 4.42
CA LYS A 86 14.57 -19.78 3.31
C LYS A 86 14.69 -18.54 2.43
N ASP A 87 15.29 -18.72 1.26
CA ASP A 87 15.36 -17.71 0.21
C ASP A 87 14.63 -18.19 -1.04
N TRP A 88 13.85 -17.31 -1.67
CA TRP A 88 13.07 -17.63 -2.85
C TRP A 88 13.42 -16.67 -4.00
N VAL A 89 13.33 -17.16 -5.24
CA VAL A 89 13.43 -16.35 -6.44
C VAL A 89 12.03 -16.11 -6.98
N VAL A 90 11.67 -14.85 -7.12
CA VAL A 90 10.40 -14.39 -7.67
C VAL A 90 10.65 -13.92 -9.10
N VAL A 91 9.85 -14.42 -10.03
CA VAL A 91 9.94 -14.07 -11.44
C VAL A 91 8.60 -13.52 -11.89
N GLN A 92 8.55 -12.24 -12.23
CA GLN A 92 7.42 -11.69 -12.95
C GLN A 92 7.53 -12.10 -14.42
N VAL A 93 6.46 -12.66 -14.96
CA VAL A 93 6.28 -12.79 -16.41
C VAL A 93 4.88 -12.29 -16.72
N ALA A 94 4.78 -11.28 -17.58
CA ALA A 94 3.52 -10.61 -17.86
C ALA A 94 2.85 -10.12 -16.56
N ASN A 95 1.60 -10.50 -16.35
CA ASN A 95 0.80 -10.20 -15.17
C ASN A 95 0.97 -11.22 -14.03
N THR A 96 1.87 -12.21 -14.13
CA THR A 96 1.96 -13.29 -13.13
C THR A 96 3.31 -13.29 -12.42
N LEU A 97 3.30 -13.44 -11.09
CA LEU A 97 4.48 -13.75 -10.30
C LEU A 97 4.61 -15.27 -10.08
N PHE A 98 5.76 -15.80 -10.49
CA PHE A 98 6.18 -17.18 -10.26
C PHE A 98 7.22 -17.24 -9.15
N PHE A 99 7.18 -18.28 -8.35
CA PHE A 99 8.09 -18.47 -7.22
C PHE A 99 8.93 -19.74 -7.42
N TYR A 100 10.21 -19.66 -7.09
CA TYR A 100 11.16 -20.76 -7.11
C TYR A 100 11.89 -20.80 -5.76
N THR A 101 11.95 -21.95 -5.12
CA THR A 101 12.65 -22.07 -3.83
C THR A 101 14.16 -22.23 -4.08
N ASP A 102 15.00 -21.48 -3.36
CA ASP A 102 16.47 -21.57 -3.41
C ASP A 102 17.00 -22.66 -2.45
N GLU A 103 16.19 -23.68 -2.15
CA GLU A 103 16.49 -24.72 -1.16
C GLU A 103 17.23 -25.92 -1.77
N ASP A 104 17.05 -26.18 -3.06
CA ASP A 104 17.62 -27.35 -3.77
C ASP A 104 18.27 -26.95 -5.10
N SER A 105 19.13 -27.82 -5.64
CA SER A 105 19.71 -27.67 -6.99
C SER A 105 19.16 -28.77 -7.91
N PRO A 106 18.66 -28.45 -9.12
CA PRO A 106 18.69 -27.16 -9.82
C PRO A 106 17.55 -26.20 -9.41
N LEU A 107 17.83 -24.89 -9.36
CA LEU A 107 16.86 -23.86 -8.98
C LEU A 107 15.62 -23.87 -9.89
N SER A 108 15.84 -24.04 -11.20
CA SER A 108 14.78 -24.10 -12.22
C SER A 108 13.82 -25.28 -12.06
N GLY A 109 14.24 -26.33 -11.33
CA GLY A 109 13.40 -27.48 -10.98
C GLY A 109 12.47 -27.22 -9.81
N ASN A 110 12.77 -26.22 -8.98
CA ASN A 110 12.08 -25.97 -7.72
C ASN A 110 11.03 -24.87 -7.84
N LYS A 111 10.33 -24.85 -8.97
CA LYS A 111 9.20 -23.95 -9.16
C LYS A 111 8.09 -24.33 -8.18
N ALA A 112 7.65 -23.39 -7.35
CA ALA A 112 6.47 -23.55 -6.53
C ALA A 112 5.23 -23.75 -7.40
N THR A 113 4.29 -24.55 -6.91
CA THR A 113 3.00 -24.76 -7.59
C THR A 113 2.15 -23.49 -7.59
N TYR A 114 2.29 -22.67 -6.55
CA TYR A 114 1.54 -21.44 -6.35
C TYR A 114 2.09 -20.29 -7.21
N ILE A 115 1.18 -19.41 -7.62
CA ILE A 115 1.45 -18.21 -8.40
C ILE A 115 0.64 -17.05 -7.81
N ILE A 116 1.04 -15.82 -8.12
CA ILE A 116 0.21 -14.64 -7.83
C ILE A 116 -0.12 -13.97 -9.14
N ASP A 117 -1.41 -13.85 -9.43
CA ASP A 117 -1.91 -13.01 -10.50
C ASP A 117 -1.84 -11.54 -10.04
N LEU A 118 -1.31 -10.65 -10.87
CA LEU A 118 -1.22 -9.22 -10.58
C LEU A 118 -2.48 -8.47 -11.03
N ASP A 119 -3.31 -9.05 -11.91
CA ASP A 119 -4.53 -8.40 -12.38
C ASP A 119 -5.59 -8.28 -11.27
N ILE A 120 -5.59 -9.17 -10.28
CA ILE A 120 -6.40 -9.03 -9.05
C ILE A 120 -6.03 -7.79 -8.21
N HIS A 121 -4.90 -7.16 -8.49
CA HIS A 121 -4.44 -5.94 -7.84
C HIS A 121 -4.36 -4.76 -8.82
N ASN A 122 -5.01 -4.82 -9.99
CA ASN A 122 -4.94 -3.77 -11.00
C ASN A 122 -5.61 -2.46 -10.55
N THR A 123 -5.23 -1.35 -11.20
CA THR A 123 -5.78 -0.01 -10.92
C THR A 123 -6.56 0.58 -12.07
N ALA A 124 -6.64 -0.13 -13.18
CA ALA A 124 -7.25 0.30 -14.43
C ALA A 124 -7.70 -0.94 -15.22
N THR A 125 -8.12 -0.75 -16.48
CA THR A 125 -8.57 -1.82 -17.39
C THR A 125 -7.61 -3.02 -17.39
N PRO A 126 -8.14 -4.27 -17.28
CA PRO A 126 -7.34 -5.49 -17.37
C PRO A 126 -6.51 -5.53 -18.66
N GLY A 127 -5.19 -5.78 -18.55
CA GLY A 127 -4.26 -5.87 -19.68
C GLY A 127 -3.07 -4.89 -19.63
N ASP A 128 -3.18 -3.78 -18.91
CA ASP A 128 -2.06 -2.83 -18.74
C ASP A 128 -0.95 -3.40 -17.82
N VAL A 129 -1.28 -4.33 -16.93
CA VAL A 129 -0.35 -4.85 -15.90
C VAL A 129 0.78 -5.69 -16.53
N SER A 130 0.53 -6.38 -17.65
CA SER A 130 1.50 -7.32 -18.23
C SER A 130 2.72 -6.65 -18.87
N ILE A 131 2.59 -5.38 -19.26
CA ILE A 131 3.63 -4.61 -19.97
C ILE A 131 4.45 -3.70 -19.03
N TYR A 132 4.08 -3.61 -17.75
CA TYR A 132 4.80 -2.80 -16.77
C TYR A 132 5.49 -3.66 -15.69
N PRO A 133 6.79 -3.46 -15.44
CA PRO A 133 7.48 -4.19 -14.38
C PRO A 133 6.94 -3.79 -13.01
N VAL A 134 6.84 -4.75 -12.10
CA VAL A 134 6.68 -4.46 -10.68
C VAL A 134 8.05 -4.30 -10.02
N SER A 135 8.11 -3.41 -9.04
CA SER A 135 9.21 -3.33 -8.09
C SER A 135 8.89 -4.20 -6.88
N MET A 136 9.91 -4.93 -6.44
CA MET A 136 9.82 -5.87 -5.33
C MET A 136 10.90 -5.56 -4.30
N THR A 137 10.54 -5.63 -3.02
CA THR A 137 11.49 -5.54 -1.91
C THR A 137 11.09 -6.52 -0.81
N SER A 138 12.02 -6.94 0.04
CA SER A 138 11.76 -7.92 1.11
C SER A 138 12.13 -7.38 2.48
N GLY A 139 11.30 -7.68 3.48
CA GLY A 139 11.50 -7.23 4.86
C GLY A 139 10.52 -7.90 5.81
N ARG A 140 10.96 -8.16 7.04
CA ARG A 140 10.16 -8.85 8.08
C ARG A 140 9.53 -10.17 7.61
N GLY A 141 10.22 -10.90 6.74
CA GLY A 141 9.75 -12.18 6.20
C GLY A 141 8.73 -12.08 5.08
N LYS A 142 8.41 -10.86 4.62
CA LYS A 142 7.39 -10.58 3.60
C LYS A 142 8.01 -10.03 2.34
N LEU A 143 7.31 -10.22 1.22
CA LEU A 143 7.65 -9.62 -0.06
C LEU A 143 6.67 -8.48 -0.34
N PHE A 144 7.17 -7.26 -0.46
CA PHE A 144 6.37 -6.10 -0.81
C PHE A 144 6.44 -5.87 -2.32
N VAL A 145 5.28 -5.66 -2.95
CA VAL A 145 5.14 -5.51 -4.40
C VAL A 145 4.43 -4.20 -4.70
N THR A 146 5.00 -3.43 -5.61
CA THR A 146 4.39 -2.20 -6.16
C THR A 146 4.62 -2.14 -7.65
N GLY A 147 3.70 -1.55 -8.41
CA GLY A 147 3.91 -1.30 -9.83
C GLY A 147 3.01 -0.18 -10.31
N LYS A 148 3.34 0.41 -11.46
CA LYS A 148 2.64 1.57 -12.04
C LYS A 148 1.11 1.40 -12.08
N ARG A 149 0.65 0.19 -12.37
CA ARG A 149 -0.76 -0.18 -12.60
C ARG A 149 -1.29 -1.18 -11.57
N VAL A 150 -0.57 -1.31 -10.45
CA VAL A 150 -0.85 -2.32 -9.43
C VAL A 150 -0.96 -1.63 -8.07
N HIS A 151 -2.07 -1.84 -7.38
CA HIS A 151 -2.24 -1.44 -5.99
C HIS A 151 -1.14 -2.11 -5.15
N PRO A 152 -0.44 -1.36 -4.29
CA PRO A 152 0.57 -1.94 -3.40
C PRO A 152 -0.01 -3.09 -2.59
N PHE A 153 0.73 -4.19 -2.53
CA PHE A 153 0.38 -5.34 -1.71
C PHE A 153 1.64 -5.98 -1.16
N HIS A 154 1.49 -6.84 -0.15
CA HIS A 154 2.56 -7.68 0.31
C HIS A 154 2.15 -9.15 0.25
N VAL A 155 3.14 -10.01 0.17
CA VAL A 155 2.99 -11.45 0.08
C VAL A 155 3.56 -12.08 1.34
N GLU A 156 2.77 -12.98 1.90
CA GLU A 156 3.12 -13.79 3.06
C GLU A 156 3.22 -15.25 2.64
N TRP A 157 4.11 -15.97 3.30
CA TRP A 157 4.17 -17.41 3.20
C TRP A 157 3.95 -18.02 4.58
N ASP A 158 3.08 -19.01 4.65
CA ASP A 158 2.86 -19.86 5.82
C ASP A 158 2.68 -21.31 5.33
N GLY A 159 3.70 -22.13 5.54
CA GLY A 159 3.70 -23.54 5.16
C GLY A 159 2.64 -24.41 5.87
N THR A 160 1.94 -23.86 6.88
CA THR A 160 0.84 -24.53 7.57
C THR A 160 -0.54 -24.25 6.95
N GLN A 161 -0.65 -23.24 6.08
CA GLN A 161 -1.90 -22.84 5.43
C GLN A 161 -2.04 -23.40 4.01
N SER A 162 -3.27 -23.38 3.50
CA SER A 162 -3.61 -23.80 2.13
C SER A 162 -4.59 -22.80 1.50
N PRO A 163 -4.15 -21.94 0.56
CA PRO A 163 -2.80 -21.88 -0.02
C PRO A 163 -1.78 -21.31 0.97
N PRO A 164 -0.51 -21.76 0.92
CA PRO A 164 0.55 -21.29 1.81
C PRO A 164 1.11 -19.93 1.39
N LEU A 165 0.78 -19.43 0.20
CA LEU A 165 1.14 -18.10 -0.29
C LEU A 165 -0.12 -17.23 -0.32
N THR A 166 -0.10 -16.09 0.35
CA THR A 166 -1.24 -15.17 0.40
C THR A 166 -0.80 -13.76 0.02
N ALA A 167 -1.52 -13.13 -0.91
CA ALA A 167 -1.34 -11.74 -1.29
C ALA A 167 -2.32 -10.84 -0.51
N VAL A 168 -1.78 -9.88 0.24
CA VAL A 168 -2.54 -8.98 1.11
C VAL A 168 -2.44 -7.54 0.60
N PRO A 169 -3.55 -6.94 0.13
CA PRO A 169 -3.57 -5.55 -0.29
C PRO A 169 -3.12 -4.59 0.81
N SER A 170 -2.27 -3.62 0.46
CA SER A 170 -1.77 -2.61 1.38
C SER A 170 -2.46 -1.27 1.09
N THR A 171 -3.43 -0.91 1.92
CA THR A 171 -4.13 0.38 1.80
C THR A 171 -3.21 1.50 2.26
N ILE A 172 -2.89 2.43 1.37
CA ILE A 172 -1.94 3.52 1.62
C ILE A 172 -2.69 4.74 2.14
N ARG A 173 -2.28 5.26 3.29
CA ARG A 173 -2.89 6.44 3.94
C ARG A 173 -1.83 7.45 4.35
N GLU A 174 -1.98 8.70 3.90
CA GLU A 174 -1.11 9.79 4.32
C GLU A 174 -1.72 10.58 5.49
N ARG A 175 -0.82 11.23 6.24
CA ARG A 175 -1.19 12.10 7.35
C ARG A 175 -1.84 13.39 6.84
N GLY A 176 -3.05 13.69 7.31
CA GLY A 176 -3.77 14.91 6.95
C GLY A 176 -3.33 16.13 7.77
N PHE A 177 -2.49 17.01 7.20
CA PHE A 177 -2.15 18.29 7.83
C PHE A 177 -3.05 19.46 7.43
N GLU A 178 -3.93 19.22 6.46
CA GLU A 178 -4.89 20.17 5.96
C GLU A 178 -6.30 19.64 6.28
N GLY A 179 -7.14 20.51 6.83
CA GLY A 179 -8.56 20.22 7.00
C GLY A 179 -9.31 20.40 5.68
N ALA A 180 -10.51 19.83 5.60
CA ALA A 180 -11.45 20.15 4.54
C ALA A 180 -12.17 21.47 4.85
N GLU A 181 -12.57 22.21 3.82
CA GLU A 181 -13.31 23.46 3.99
C GLU A 181 -14.80 23.14 4.20
N ASP A 182 -15.30 23.33 5.41
CA ASP A 182 -16.70 23.05 5.81
C ASP A 182 -17.52 24.33 6.04
N LEU A 183 -16.90 25.52 5.95
CA LEU A 183 -17.51 26.81 6.29
C LEU A 183 -18.03 26.90 7.75
N VAL A 184 -17.64 25.97 8.62
CA VAL A 184 -17.99 25.95 10.04
C VAL A 184 -16.84 26.57 10.86
N PRO A 185 -17.07 27.63 11.66
CA PRO A 185 -16.08 28.16 12.59
C PRO A 185 -15.56 27.12 13.59
N ASN A 186 -14.33 27.29 14.09
CA ASN A 186 -13.71 26.30 14.99
C ASN A 186 -14.48 26.05 16.28
N THR A 187 -15.20 27.05 16.79
CA THR A 187 -15.95 27.00 18.06
C THR A 187 -17.43 26.70 17.84
N GLN A 188 -17.88 26.57 16.60
CA GLN A 188 -19.29 26.37 16.30
C GLN A 188 -19.62 24.87 16.34
N HIS A 189 -20.69 24.55 17.05
CA HIS A 189 -21.32 23.24 17.07
C HIS A 189 -22.43 23.21 16.01
N PRO A 190 -22.27 22.47 14.91
CA PRO A 190 -23.30 22.40 13.89
C PRO A 190 -24.39 21.39 14.26
N VAL A 191 -25.63 21.64 13.83
CA VAL A 191 -26.77 20.71 14.07
C VAL A 191 -26.82 19.61 13.01
N THR A 192 -26.15 19.80 11.88
CA THR A 192 -26.04 18.85 10.77
C THR A 192 -24.58 18.52 10.55
N LEU A 193 -24.26 17.23 10.40
CA LEU A 193 -22.91 16.78 10.09
C LEU A 193 -22.74 16.70 8.58
N ASP A 194 -21.94 17.61 8.03
CA ASP A 194 -21.47 17.49 6.65
C ASP A 194 -20.18 16.66 6.60
N ALA A 195 -19.89 16.10 5.42
CA ALA A 195 -18.70 15.27 5.21
C ALA A 195 -17.38 16.02 5.49
N ASN A 196 -17.23 17.26 5.04
CA ASN A 196 -16.00 18.02 5.31
C ASN A 196 -15.81 18.27 6.82
N HIS A 197 -16.90 18.47 7.56
CA HIS A 197 -16.86 18.62 9.01
C HIS A 197 -16.53 17.32 9.74
N GLU A 198 -17.16 16.20 9.37
CA GLU A 198 -16.83 14.89 9.93
C GLU A 198 -15.36 14.52 9.66
N TYR A 199 -14.85 14.75 8.44
CA TYR A 199 -13.43 14.58 8.14
C TYR A 199 -12.54 15.43 9.06
N ASN A 200 -12.92 16.70 9.29
CA ASN A 200 -12.16 17.60 10.15
C ASN A 200 -12.10 17.12 11.60
N LEU A 201 -13.20 16.57 12.13
CA LEU A 201 -13.26 15.96 13.46
C LEU A 201 -12.41 14.70 13.51
N ARG A 202 -12.57 13.79 12.55
CA ARG A 202 -11.81 12.54 12.50
C ARG A 202 -10.31 12.78 12.35
N ASN A 203 -9.91 13.78 11.57
CA ASN A 203 -8.51 14.18 11.44
C ASN A 203 -7.94 14.78 12.74
N ALA A 204 -8.79 15.25 13.65
CA ALA A 204 -8.44 15.67 15.01
C ALA A 204 -8.50 14.53 16.05
N GLY A 205 -8.72 13.28 15.60
CA GLY A 205 -8.72 12.09 16.45
C GLY A 205 -10.09 11.70 17.00
N TRP A 206 -11.18 12.24 16.48
CA TRP A 206 -12.53 11.80 16.83
C TRP A 206 -12.84 10.44 16.19
N ASP A 207 -13.36 9.51 16.99
CA ASP A 207 -13.97 8.29 16.49
C ASP A 207 -15.41 8.55 16.03
N PRO A 208 -15.87 8.00 14.89
CA PRO A 208 -17.25 8.17 14.45
C PRO A 208 -18.31 7.75 15.48
N THR A 209 -18.06 6.72 16.30
CA THR A 209 -19.01 6.31 17.35
C THR A 209 -19.11 7.35 18.47
N ASP A 210 -18.01 8.04 18.75
CA ASP A 210 -17.96 9.11 19.74
C ASP A 210 -18.64 10.39 19.23
N ILE A 211 -18.51 10.68 17.93
CA ILE A 211 -19.22 11.79 17.26
C ILE A 211 -20.74 11.57 17.38
N GLU A 212 -21.22 10.37 17.07
CA GLU A 212 -22.64 10.01 17.18
C GLU A 212 -23.12 10.04 18.64
N SER A 213 -22.30 9.53 19.56
CA SER A 213 -22.59 9.57 21.00
C SER A 213 -22.70 11.01 21.53
N TYR A 214 -21.87 11.91 21.02
CA TYR A 214 -21.96 13.34 21.34
C TYR A 214 -23.24 13.96 20.77
N ASN A 215 -23.58 13.69 19.51
CA ASN A 215 -24.81 14.20 18.90
C ASN A 215 -26.07 13.72 19.63
N THR A 216 -26.10 12.44 20.01
CA THR A 216 -27.22 11.87 20.77
C THR A 216 -27.40 12.56 22.13
N SER A 217 -26.31 12.97 22.78
CA SER A 217 -26.34 13.64 24.10
C SER A 217 -26.72 15.12 23.99
N GLU A 218 -26.05 15.85 23.09
CA GLU A 218 -26.11 17.32 23.06
C GLU A 218 -27.04 17.87 21.95
N SER A 219 -27.56 17.00 21.07
CA SER A 219 -28.37 17.38 19.89
C SER A 219 -27.64 18.29 18.89
N GLU A 220 -26.30 18.29 18.93
CA GLU A 220 -25.41 19.02 18.03
C GLU A 220 -24.12 18.21 17.85
N TYR A 221 -23.37 18.47 16.78
CA TYR A 221 -22.09 17.81 16.53
C TYR A 221 -20.93 18.57 17.21
N PRO A 222 -19.82 17.88 17.52
CA PRO A 222 -18.68 18.50 18.15
C PRO A 222 -18.09 19.67 17.34
N ALA A 223 -17.56 20.67 18.02
CA ALA A 223 -16.82 21.76 17.38
C ALA A 223 -15.34 21.36 17.12
N LYS A 224 -14.70 21.96 16.11
CA LYS A 224 -13.32 21.61 15.69
C LYS A 224 -12.24 21.97 16.72
N ASN A 225 -12.55 22.79 17.71
CA ASN A 225 -11.66 23.12 18.83
C ASN A 225 -11.73 22.08 19.96
N GLN A 226 -12.72 21.19 19.95
CA GLN A 226 -12.89 20.17 20.99
C GLN A 226 -11.95 19.00 20.80
N ILE A 227 -11.53 18.48 21.94
CA ILE A 227 -10.52 17.44 22.05
C ILE A 227 -11.19 16.15 22.58
N PRO A 228 -11.31 15.08 21.77
CA PRO A 228 -12.13 13.92 22.12
C PRO A 228 -11.59 13.16 23.34
N TRP A 229 -10.28 13.12 23.55
CA TRP A 229 -9.70 12.37 24.67
C TRP A 229 -10.11 12.90 26.05
N LEU A 230 -10.54 14.17 26.14
CA LEU A 230 -11.00 14.76 27.40
C LEU A 230 -12.40 14.25 27.80
N ALA A 231 -13.16 13.70 26.86
CA ALA A 231 -14.47 13.13 27.13
C ALA A 231 -14.39 11.80 27.88
N PHE A 232 -13.28 11.07 27.76
CA PHE A 232 -13.16 9.74 28.37
C PHE A 232 -13.06 9.83 29.89
N ARG A 233 -13.78 8.94 30.56
CA ARG A 233 -13.71 8.69 32.00
C ARG A 233 -13.59 7.19 32.25
N ARG A 234 -13.35 6.79 33.50
CA ARG A 234 -13.40 5.37 33.88
C ARG A 234 -14.82 4.85 33.71
N ALA A 235 -14.94 3.64 33.16
CA ALA A 235 -16.24 3.01 32.97
C ALA A 235 -16.87 2.68 34.34
N THR A 236 -18.19 2.89 34.44
CA THR A 236 -18.94 2.54 35.65
C THR A 236 -19.55 1.15 35.48
N ALA A 237 -19.21 0.21 36.37
CA ALA A 237 -19.76 -1.15 36.34
C ALA A 237 -20.82 -1.35 37.44
N THR A 238 -21.74 -2.29 37.25
CA THR A 238 -22.74 -2.60 38.29
C THR A 238 -22.03 -3.11 39.55
N GLY A 239 -22.05 -2.31 40.62
CA GLY A 239 -21.42 -2.62 41.91
C GLY A 239 -20.04 -1.97 42.15
N TYR A 240 -19.48 -1.26 41.18
CA TYR A 240 -18.22 -0.52 41.32
C TYR A 240 -18.33 0.86 40.64
N ALA A 241 -17.98 1.91 41.38
CA ALA A 241 -18.03 3.28 40.85
C ALA A 241 -17.02 3.52 39.72
N ASP A 242 -15.94 2.75 39.66
CA ASP A 242 -14.87 2.85 38.67
C ASP A 242 -14.25 1.47 38.44
N GLU A 243 -14.30 0.95 37.21
CA GLU A 243 -13.54 -0.25 36.84
C GLU A 243 -12.12 0.15 36.40
N ASP A 244 -11.09 -0.49 36.97
CA ASP A 244 -9.71 -0.21 36.61
C ASP A 244 -9.38 -0.79 35.22
N GLY A 245 -8.91 0.07 34.30
CA GLY A 245 -8.45 -0.32 32.97
C GLY A 245 -9.48 -0.18 31.84
N THR A 246 -10.75 0.10 32.17
CA THR A 246 -11.82 0.32 31.19
C THR A 246 -12.22 1.79 31.17
N VAL A 247 -12.30 2.39 29.98
CA VAL A 247 -12.74 3.78 29.78
C VAL A 247 -14.00 3.83 28.94
N GLU A 248 -14.84 4.83 29.19
CA GLU A 248 -16.05 5.11 28.41
C GLU A 248 -16.06 6.58 27.98
N PHE A 249 -16.60 6.84 26.79
CA PHE A 249 -16.83 8.19 26.27
C PHE A 249 -18.02 8.84 26.98
N HIS A 250 -17.87 10.07 27.47
CA HIS A 250 -18.93 10.79 28.18
C HIS A 250 -19.12 12.20 27.63
N ALA A 251 -20.06 12.37 26.69
CA ALA A 251 -20.32 13.63 25.99
C ALA A 251 -20.61 14.84 26.92
N PRO A 252 -21.45 14.74 27.98
CA PRO A 252 -21.71 15.88 28.85
C PRO A 252 -20.47 16.39 29.61
N LYS A 253 -19.48 15.51 29.81
CA LYS A 253 -18.19 15.92 30.42
C LYS A 253 -17.47 16.85 29.47
N LEU A 254 -17.39 16.47 28.20
CA LEU A 254 -16.74 17.26 27.17
C LEU A 254 -17.46 18.58 26.89
N ALA A 255 -18.80 18.57 26.88
CA ALA A 255 -19.61 19.77 26.70
C ALA A 255 -19.41 20.79 27.83
N ALA A 256 -19.06 20.32 29.04
CA ALA A 256 -18.76 21.18 30.18
C ALA A 256 -17.32 21.75 30.18
N GLU A 257 -16.43 21.25 29.32
CA GLU A 257 -15.05 21.74 29.21
C GLU A 257 -14.99 23.05 28.42
N GLU A 258 -14.17 24.00 28.89
CA GLU A 258 -13.96 25.27 28.19
C GLU A 258 -12.86 25.13 27.13
N PHE A 259 -13.26 25.10 25.86
CA PHE A 259 -12.35 25.19 24.73
C PHE A 259 -12.21 26.62 24.24
N ARG A 260 -10.96 27.05 24.02
CA ARG A 260 -10.67 28.35 23.39
C ARG A 260 -10.93 28.30 21.88
N GLU A 261 -10.65 29.40 21.19
CA GLU A 261 -10.92 29.56 19.75
C GLU A 261 -9.96 28.77 18.83
N ILE A 262 -8.95 28.12 19.40
CA ILE A 262 -7.92 27.41 18.65
C ILE A 262 -8.40 26.00 18.31
N ARG A 263 -8.23 25.60 17.05
CA ARG A 263 -8.54 24.26 16.55
C ARG A 263 -7.75 23.18 17.31
N ALA A 264 -8.36 22.02 17.53
CA ALA A 264 -7.67 20.84 18.06
C ALA A 264 -6.53 20.39 17.13
N PRO A 265 -5.47 19.74 17.66
CA PRO A 265 -4.40 19.18 16.84
C PRO A 265 -4.95 18.20 15.79
N ILE A 266 -4.37 18.22 14.59
CA ILE A 266 -4.73 17.34 13.47
C ILE A 266 -3.54 16.52 12.99
N GLY A 267 -3.81 15.47 12.23
CA GLY A 267 -2.77 14.64 11.63
C GLY A 267 -3.03 13.14 11.76
N ALA A 268 -4.26 12.71 11.52
CA ALA A 268 -4.61 11.30 11.44
C ALA A 268 -4.32 10.74 10.03
N PHE A 269 -4.13 9.43 9.93
CA PHE A 269 -3.92 8.70 8.68
C PHE A 269 -5.26 8.34 8.04
N LEU A 270 -5.92 9.32 7.41
CA LEU A 270 -7.25 9.16 6.83
C LEU A 270 -7.29 9.37 5.31
N ARG A 271 -6.33 10.12 4.77
CA ARG A 271 -6.34 10.54 3.37
C ARG A 271 -5.62 9.53 2.49
N ASP A 272 -6.23 9.13 1.39
CA ASP A 272 -5.55 8.37 0.35
C ASP A 272 -4.71 9.34 -0.51
N PRO A 273 -3.39 9.11 -0.70
CA PRO A 273 -2.59 9.97 -1.58
C PRO A 273 -3.01 9.90 -3.07
N PHE A 274 -3.68 8.84 -3.50
CA PHE A 274 -4.14 8.62 -4.88
C PHE A 274 -5.56 9.14 -5.13
N ASN A 275 -6.37 9.22 -4.09
CA ASN A 275 -7.71 9.78 -4.13
C ASN A 275 -7.90 10.80 -3.00
N THR A 276 -8.00 12.08 -3.36
CA THR A 276 -8.19 13.16 -2.39
C THR A 276 -9.58 13.79 -2.45
N THR A 277 -10.46 13.27 -3.30
CA THR A 277 -11.88 13.65 -3.30
C THR A 277 -12.64 12.93 -2.18
N ALA A 278 -11.97 12.06 -1.44
CA ALA A 278 -12.59 11.34 -0.35
C ALA A 278 -11.57 11.07 0.77
N ALA A 279 -12.04 10.76 1.99
CA ALA A 279 -11.20 10.22 3.06
C ALA A 279 -11.78 8.98 3.73
N GLN A 280 -10.92 8.01 4.02
CA GLN A 280 -11.35 6.71 4.51
C GLN A 280 -11.78 6.75 5.97
N GLY A 281 -12.79 5.94 6.28
CA GLY A 281 -13.23 5.58 7.63
C GLY A 281 -14.51 6.27 8.14
N GLY A 282 -15.44 6.60 7.25
CA GLY A 282 -16.84 6.65 7.67
C GLY A 282 -17.18 5.31 8.34
N ALA A 283 -17.81 5.36 9.51
CA ALA A 283 -17.96 4.24 10.44
C ALA A 283 -18.46 2.95 9.79
N ALA A 284 -17.60 1.93 9.79
CA ALA A 284 -17.89 0.61 10.34
C ALA A 284 -16.53 -0.09 10.49
N GLU A 285 -16.24 -0.64 11.66
CA GLU A 285 -15.31 -1.77 11.76
C GLU A 285 -15.58 -2.71 10.58
N PRO A 286 -14.56 -3.27 9.91
CA PRO A 286 -14.78 -4.17 8.78
C PRO A 286 -15.81 -5.24 9.18
N ILE A 287 -17.01 -5.16 8.60
CA ILE A 287 -18.09 -6.05 9.00
C ILE A 287 -17.83 -7.38 8.32
N ALA A 288 -17.80 -8.45 9.11
CA ALA A 288 -17.65 -9.79 8.57
C ALA A 288 -18.72 -10.06 7.52
N ILE A 289 -18.30 -10.59 6.38
CA ILE A 289 -19.24 -11.07 5.37
C ILE A 289 -19.76 -12.42 5.86
N PHE A 290 -21.07 -12.54 6.04
CA PHE A 290 -21.72 -13.78 6.47
C PHE A 290 -21.93 -14.74 5.29
N SER A 291 -22.33 -14.21 4.14
CA SER A 291 -22.53 -14.97 2.91
C SER A 291 -22.62 -14.06 1.69
N TRP A 292 -22.59 -14.64 0.49
CA TRP A 292 -22.90 -13.90 -0.73
C TRP A 292 -23.59 -14.80 -1.77
N THR A 293 -24.38 -14.17 -2.64
CA THR A 293 -25.05 -14.83 -3.78
C THR A 293 -24.75 -14.09 -5.06
N PHE A 294 -24.93 -14.75 -6.21
CA PHE A 294 -24.78 -14.10 -7.52
C PHE A 294 -25.98 -14.40 -8.42
N VAL A 295 -26.27 -13.47 -9.32
CA VAL A 295 -27.19 -13.65 -10.45
C VAL A 295 -26.41 -13.39 -11.73
N ASP A 296 -26.44 -14.34 -12.67
CA ASP A 296 -25.82 -14.20 -13.99
C ASP A 296 -26.78 -13.49 -14.95
N ASN A 297 -26.40 -12.30 -15.39
CA ASN A 297 -27.14 -11.46 -16.34
C ASN A 297 -26.53 -11.50 -17.75
N GLY A 298 -25.97 -12.64 -18.15
CA GLY A 298 -25.43 -12.82 -19.50
C GLY A 298 -23.97 -12.39 -19.63
N GLY A 299 -23.16 -12.69 -18.61
CA GLY A 299 -21.73 -12.37 -18.57
C GLY A 299 -21.35 -11.31 -17.54
N ASP A 300 -22.33 -10.54 -17.06
CA ASP A 300 -22.20 -9.65 -15.91
C ASP A 300 -22.91 -10.30 -14.72
N TRP A 301 -22.28 -10.30 -13.55
CA TRP A 301 -22.76 -10.92 -12.33
C TRP A 301 -23.13 -9.87 -11.30
N ASP A 302 -24.37 -9.93 -10.82
CA ASP A 302 -24.81 -9.15 -9.68
C ASP A 302 -24.50 -9.92 -8.40
N ILE A 303 -23.50 -9.46 -7.66
CA ILE A 303 -23.09 -10.06 -6.39
C ILE A 303 -23.82 -9.37 -5.26
N THR A 304 -24.60 -10.13 -4.51
CA THR A 304 -25.28 -9.64 -3.29
C THR A 304 -24.55 -10.16 -2.06
N ILE A 305 -23.98 -9.26 -1.28
CA ILE A 305 -23.32 -9.55 0.00
C ILE A 305 -24.35 -9.51 1.13
N THR A 306 -24.22 -10.43 2.08
CA THR A 306 -24.88 -10.36 3.39
C THR A 306 -23.83 -10.21 4.47
N THR A 307 -23.94 -9.15 5.27
CA THR A 307 -23.03 -8.84 6.37
C THR A 307 -23.52 -9.43 7.70
N ASP A 308 -22.61 -9.72 8.63
CA ASP A 308 -22.90 -10.24 9.99
C ASP A 308 -23.42 -9.15 10.95
N GLY A 309 -24.19 -8.20 10.42
CA GLY A 309 -24.63 -7.00 11.12
C GLY A 309 -25.14 -5.92 10.18
N VAL A 310 -25.69 -4.84 10.75
CA VAL A 310 -26.17 -3.68 10.00
C VAL A 310 -24.98 -2.92 9.42
N HIS A 311 -24.98 -2.67 8.11
CA HIS A 311 -23.83 -2.08 7.42
C HIS A 311 -23.94 -0.56 7.15
N GLY A 312 -25.15 0.01 7.14
CA GLY A 312 -25.34 1.46 6.94
C GLY A 312 -24.82 1.99 5.58
N MET A 313 -24.84 1.13 4.55
CA MET A 313 -24.37 1.45 3.20
C MET A 313 -25.56 1.72 2.29
N LEU A 314 -25.45 2.76 1.48
CA LEU A 314 -26.45 3.25 0.53
C LEU A 314 -25.98 3.00 -0.91
N ILE A 315 -26.89 3.10 -1.87
CA ILE A 315 -26.59 2.97 -3.31
C ILE A 315 -25.60 4.03 -3.85
N THR A 316 -25.39 5.12 -3.11
CA THR A 316 -24.40 6.15 -3.45
C THR A 316 -23.03 5.87 -2.86
N ASP A 317 -22.92 4.88 -1.97
CA ASP A 317 -21.68 4.55 -1.30
C ASP A 317 -20.87 3.56 -2.12
N ASN A 318 -19.57 3.60 -1.89
CA ASN A 318 -18.67 2.56 -2.32
C ASN A 318 -18.38 1.59 -1.15
N VAL A 319 -17.93 0.38 -1.47
CA VAL A 319 -17.58 -0.64 -0.46
C VAL A 319 -16.24 -1.27 -0.77
N ILE A 320 -15.37 -1.34 0.23
CA ILE A 320 -14.09 -2.03 0.18
C ILE A 320 -14.30 -3.44 0.74
N ILE A 321 -14.04 -4.45 -0.10
CA ILE A 321 -14.02 -5.85 0.31
C ILE A 321 -12.57 -6.29 0.55
N ARG A 322 -12.32 -6.98 1.66
CA ARG A 322 -11.00 -7.52 2.03
C ARG A 322 -11.10 -8.98 2.47
N GLY A 323 -10.07 -9.77 2.17
CA GLY A 323 -9.96 -11.15 2.64
C GLY A 323 -10.99 -12.12 2.06
N ASN A 324 -11.73 -11.71 1.01
CA ASN A 324 -12.65 -12.58 0.28
C ASN A 324 -11.88 -13.45 -0.71
N SER A 325 -12.25 -14.73 -0.84
CA SER A 325 -11.75 -15.63 -1.88
C SER A 325 -12.76 -16.74 -2.19
N PHE A 326 -12.72 -17.23 -3.42
CA PHE A 326 -13.51 -18.37 -3.89
C PHE A 326 -12.74 -19.18 -4.94
N LYS A 327 -13.11 -20.45 -5.10
CA LYS A 327 -12.52 -21.39 -6.07
C LYS A 327 -13.57 -21.91 -7.04
N TYR A 328 -13.23 -21.96 -8.31
CA TYR A 328 -14.14 -22.41 -9.36
C TYR A 328 -13.43 -23.25 -10.43
N ASN A 329 -14.18 -24.13 -11.08
CA ASN A 329 -13.72 -24.83 -12.26
C ASN A 329 -13.84 -23.91 -13.47
N SER A 330 -12.75 -23.75 -14.22
CA SER A 330 -12.70 -22.98 -15.45
C SER A 330 -12.39 -23.88 -16.66
N SER A 331 -12.99 -23.56 -17.81
CA SER A 331 -12.65 -24.15 -19.11
C SER A 331 -11.52 -23.40 -19.84
N PHE A 332 -10.81 -22.52 -19.14
CA PHE A 332 -9.69 -21.77 -19.71
C PHE A 332 -8.46 -22.67 -19.88
N GLY A 333 -7.98 -22.84 -21.12
CA GLY A 333 -6.82 -23.68 -21.48
C GLY A 333 -7.16 -25.07 -22.03
N GLU A 334 -6.18 -25.99 -22.07
CA GLU A 334 -6.41 -27.39 -22.43
C GLU A 334 -6.96 -28.20 -21.24
N GLY A 335 -8.26 -28.07 -20.98
CA GLY A 335 -8.99 -28.87 -20.00
C GLY A 335 -9.72 -28.07 -18.93
N ILE A 336 -10.29 -28.78 -17.95
CA ILE A 336 -10.92 -28.17 -16.78
C ILE A 336 -9.84 -27.97 -15.71
N SER A 337 -9.66 -26.74 -15.25
CA SER A 337 -8.71 -26.40 -14.18
C SER A 337 -9.41 -25.67 -13.03
N VAL A 338 -8.86 -25.78 -11.82
CA VAL A 338 -9.34 -25.01 -10.66
C VAL A 338 -8.66 -23.65 -10.68
N GLN A 339 -9.46 -22.60 -10.60
CA GLN A 339 -9.05 -21.20 -10.54
C GLN A 339 -9.50 -20.59 -9.22
N GLU A 340 -8.78 -19.56 -8.77
CA GLU A 340 -9.17 -18.73 -7.63
C GLU A 340 -9.68 -17.39 -8.13
N GLY A 341 -10.65 -16.83 -7.42
CA GLY A 341 -11.13 -15.48 -7.65
C GLY A 341 -11.44 -14.79 -6.34
N SER A 342 -11.63 -13.48 -6.39
CA SER A 342 -11.87 -12.66 -5.22
C SER A 342 -12.71 -11.44 -5.59
N PHE A 343 -13.53 -10.99 -4.65
CA PHE A 343 -14.19 -9.68 -4.76
C PHE A 343 -13.38 -8.55 -4.14
N ASN A 344 -12.18 -8.81 -3.61
CA ASN A 344 -11.35 -7.82 -2.92
C ASN A 344 -11.15 -6.54 -3.75
N GLY A 345 -11.03 -5.43 -3.03
CA GLY A 345 -10.94 -4.09 -3.61
C GLY A 345 -12.24 -3.30 -3.43
N THR A 346 -12.28 -2.13 -4.06
CA THR A 346 -13.41 -1.21 -4.04
C THR A 346 -14.48 -1.62 -5.04
N ARG A 347 -15.76 -1.51 -4.66
CA ARG A 347 -16.94 -1.76 -5.50
C ARG A 347 -17.95 -0.63 -5.34
N ASP A 348 -18.58 -0.24 -6.45
CA ASP A 348 -19.75 0.63 -6.43
C ASP A 348 -20.99 -0.18 -6.02
N ILE A 349 -21.75 0.31 -5.04
CA ILE A 349 -23.00 -0.33 -4.65
C ILE A 349 -24.08 0.00 -5.69
N THR A 350 -24.63 -1.03 -6.32
CA THR A 350 -25.69 -0.90 -7.33
C THR A 350 -27.09 -1.07 -6.75
N ALA A 351 -27.22 -1.65 -5.53
CA ALA A 351 -28.47 -1.69 -4.79
C ALA A 351 -28.25 -1.87 -3.27
N GLU A 352 -29.08 -1.22 -2.46
CA GLU A 352 -29.23 -1.48 -1.03
C GLU A 352 -30.46 -2.38 -0.82
N ASN A 353 -30.23 -3.66 -0.49
CA ASN A 353 -31.27 -4.68 -0.37
C ASN A 353 -31.72 -4.87 1.08
N GLY A 354 -31.68 -3.80 1.87
CA GLY A 354 -31.99 -3.79 3.29
C GLY A 354 -30.79 -3.40 4.15
N THR A 355 -30.93 -3.54 5.47
CA THR A 355 -29.93 -3.04 6.43
C THR A 355 -28.68 -3.92 6.55
N THR A 356 -28.72 -5.16 6.04
CA THR A 356 -27.65 -6.16 6.13
C THR A 356 -27.24 -6.72 4.76
N GLN A 357 -27.75 -6.15 3.66
CA GLN A 357 -27.47 -6.63 2.31
C GLN A 357 -27.27 -5.47 1.32
N PHE A 358 -26.24 -5.60 0.50
CA PHE A 358 -25.97 -4.70 -0.63
C PHE A 358 -25.52 -5.50 -1.85
N THR A 359 -25.69 -4.91 -3.03
CA THR A 359 -25.31 -5.52 -4.32
C THR A 359 -24.29 -4.66 -5.05
N PHE A 360 -23.36 -5.29 -5.76
CA PHE A 360 -22.50 -4.67 -6.75
C PHE A 360 -22.37 -5.58 -7.98
N ASN A 361 -21.90 -5.02 -9.10
CA ASN A 361 -21.73 -5.78 -10.33
C ASN A 361 -20.25 -6.11 -10.59
N ILE A 362 -20.00 -7.28 -11.16
CA ILE A 362 -18.69 -7.69 -11.68
C ILE A 362 -18.84 -8.39 -13.02
N ASN A 363 -17.76 -8.46 -13.80
CA ASN A 363 -17.72 -9.38 -14.94
C ASN A 363 -17.63 -10.83 -14.42
N GLN A 364 -18.31 -11.74 -15.11
CA GLN A 364 -18.22 -13.17 -14.84
C GLN A 364 -16.75 -13.64 -14.85
N PRO A 365 -16.33 -14.46 -13.87
CA PRO A 365 -15.00 -15.06 -13.87
C PRO A 365 -14.73 -15.85 -15.16
N ILE A 366 -13.55 -15.67 -15.73
CA ILE A 366 -13.21 -16.19 -17.07
C ILE A 366 -13.36 -17.71 -17.11
N GLY A 367 -14.16 -18.17 -18.07
CA GLY A 367 -14.37 -19.60 -18.34
C GLY A 367 -15.11 -20.36 -17.23
N TRP A 368 -15.83 -19.67 -16.34
CA TRP A 368 -16.53 -20.29 -15.21
C TRP A 368 -17.47 -21.43 -15.63
N ILE A 369 -17.41 -22.54 -14.90
CA ILE A 369 -18.27 -23.73 -15.10
C ILE A 369 -19.08 -24.05 -13.84
N SER A 370 -18.39 -24.15 -12.70
CA SER A 370 -18.98 -24.59 -11.43
C SER A 370 -18.10 -24.20 -10.25
N TRP A 371 -18.69 -24.15 -9.06
CA TRP A 371 -17.94 -23.92 -7.83
C TRP A 371 -17.13 -25.15 -7.43
N VAL A 372 -15.90 -24.90 -7.02
CA VAL A 372 -15.09 -25.84 -6.24
C VAL A 372 -15.27 -25.51 -4.76
N SER A 373 -15.19 -24.22 -4.42
CA SER A 373 -15.45 -23.69 -3.09
C SER A 373 -15.96 -22.25 -3.22
N GLN A 374 -17.27 -22.05 -3.07
CA GLN A 374 -17.87 -20.72 -3.23
C GLN A 374 -17.46 -19.78 -2.07
N PHE A 375 -17.20 -20.32 -0.88
CA PHE A 375 -16.90 -19.55 0.32
C PHE A 375 -15.55 -19.99 0.91
N GLU A 376 -14.49 -19.94 0.10
CA GLU A 376 -13.15 -20.31 0.57
C GLU A 376 -12.74 -19.40 1.74
N THR A 377 -12.88 -18.08 1.56
CA THR A 377 -12.89 -17.11 2.65
C THR A 377 -13.93 -16.03 2.37
N LEU A 378 -14.75 -15.68 3.36
CA LEU A 378 -15.82 -14.69 3.16
C LEU A 378 -15.30 -13.26 3.19
N GLY A 379 -14.34 -12.97 4.07
CA GLY A 379 -13.73 -11.65 4.21
C GLY A 379 -14.61 -10.66 4.99
N THR A 380 -14.31 -9.38 4.81
CA THR A 380 -14.99 -8.25 5.47
C THR A 380 -15.38 -7.20 4.43
N ALA A 381 -16.49 -6.50 4.67
CA ALA A 381 -16.93 -5.36 3.90
C ALA A 381 -16.84 -4.09 4.74
N GLN A 382 -16.38 -3.00 4.14
CA GLN A 382 -16.24 -1.70 4.80
C GLN A 382 -16.74 -0.60 3.87
N LYS A 383 -17.56 0.33 4.37
CA LYS A 383 -18.02 1.49 3.61
C LYS A 383 -16.81 2.35 3.22
N GLU A 384 -16.68 2.63 1.93
CA GLU A 384 -15.71 3.57 1.39
C GLU A 384 -16.30 4.97 1.55
N GLU A 385 -15.70 5.73 2.46
CA GLU A 385 -15.02 6.98 2.14
C GLU A 385 -15.99 8.17 2.18
N LEU A 386 -15.57 9.20 2.89
CA LEU A 386 -16.34 10.41 3.05
C LEU A 386 -16.10 11.28 1.82
N ASP A 387 -17.12 11.66 1.06
CA ASP A 387 -16.96 12.56 -0.09
C ASP A 387 -16.52 13.95 0.37
N ILE A 388 -15.23 14.25 0.18
CA ILE A 388 -14.62 15.52 0.56
C ILE A 388 -14.56 16.42 -0.66
N THR A 389 -15.29 17.53 -0.59
CA THR A 389 -15.25 18.56 -1.64
C THR A 389 -14.19 19.60 -1.30
N GLY A 390 -13.15 19.69 -2.14
CA GLY A 390 -12.08 20.69 -2.00
C GLY A 390 -11.60 21.21 -3.35
N ALA A 391 -11.19 22.49 -3.41
CA ALA A 391 -10.76 23.17 -4.64
C ALA A 391 -9.52 22.54 -5.31
N ASN A 392 -8.84 21.62 -4.65
CA ASN A 392 -7.62 20.95 -5.13
C ASN A 392 -7.74 19.41 -5.16
N ALA A 393 -8.96 18.86 -5.11
CA ALA A 393 -9.17 17.43 -5.13
C ALA A 393 -8.69 16.81 -6.46
N TYR A 394 -8.22 15.58 -6.40
CA TYR A 394 -7.76 14.80 -7.55
C TYR A 394 -7.88 13.30 -7.26
N GLN A 395 -8.02 12.54 -8.33
CA GLN A 395 -7.97 11.09 -8.38
C GLN A 395 -6.99 10.67 -9.48
N THR A 396 -6.29 9.55 -9.28
CA THR A 396 -5.35 9.03 -10.28
C THR A 396 -5.23 7.52 -10.22
N ASP A 397 -5.08 6.89 -11.38
CA ASP A 397 -4.82 5.44 -11.51
C ASP A 397 -3.32 5.11 -11.48
N GLU A 398 -2.46 6.13 -11.43
CA GLU A 398 -1.01 5.97 -11.28
C GLU A 398 -0.68 5.50 -9.86
N ARG A 399 0.26 4.57 -9.73
CA ARG A 399 0.73 4.02 -8.45
C ARG A 399 2.24 4.13 -8.29
N PHE A 400 2.74 3.65 -7.16
CA PHE A 400 4.16 3.55 -6.90
C PHE A 400 4.83 2.63 -7.93
N GLU A 401 5.92 3.11 -8.52
CA GLU A 401 6.75 2.30 -9.43
C GLU A 401 7.90 1.64 -8.69
N VAL A 402 8.28 2.15 -7.51
CA VAL A 402 9.44 1.68 -6.76
C VAL A 402 9.11 1.57 -5.29
N ASN A 403 9.60 0.50 -4.67
CA ASN A 403 9.58 0.30 -3.23
C ASN A 403 10.98 -0.10 -2.71
N GLU A 404 11.26 0.17 -1.45
CA GLU A 404 12.46 -0.36 -0.78
C GLU A 404 12.24 -0.53 0.72
N PHE A 405 12.70 -1.65 1.28
CA PHE A 405 12.69 -1.88 2.72
C PHE A 405 14.03 -1.50 3.35
N PHE A 406 14.01 -0.53 4.26
CA PHE A 406 15.22 -0.06 4.93
C PHE A 406 14.94 0.39 6.36
N ALA A 407 15.83 0.03 7.29
CA ALA A 407 15.76 0.43 8.70
C ALA A 407 14.40 0.16 9.39
N GLY A 408 13.77 -0.98 9.06
CA GLY A 408 12.48 -1.37 9.63
C GLY A 408 11.28 -0.62 9.05
N ARG A 409 11.46 0.09 7.94
CA ARG A 409 10.43 0.85 7.23
C ARG A 409 10.37 0.42 5.78
N ILE A 410 9.21 0.59 5.16
CA ILE A 410 9.07 0.52 3.72
C ILE A 410 8.96 1.92 3.14
N PHE A 411 9.69 2.16 2.06
CA PHE A 411 9.67 3.37 1.26
C PHE A 411 8.92 3.11 -0.04
N TYR A 412 8.14 4.09 -0.50
CA TYR A 412 7.41 4.05 -1.76
C TYR A 412 7.63 5.34 -2.54
N ALA A 413 7.83 5.21 -3.86
CA ALA A 413 8.11 6.35 -4.74
C ALA A 413 7.72 6.06 -6.20
N GLY A 414 7.97 7.03 -7.07
CA GLY A 414 7.87 6.86 -8.54
C GLY A 414 6.47 7.05 -9.12
N VAL A 415 5.56 7.71 -8.41
CA VAL A 415 4.21 7.99 -8.93
C VAL A 415 4.27 9.05 -10.04
N ARG A 416 3.79 8.73 -11.25
CA ARG A 416 3.80 9.66 -12.39
C ARG A 416 2.63 10.65 -12.40
N HIS A 417 2.46 11.36 -11.29
CA HIS A 417 1.41 12.37 -11.14
C HIS A 417 2.01 13.71 -10.71
N ASN A 418 1.51 14.82 -11.22
CA ASN A 418 2.08 16.17 -10.97
C ASN A 418 2.20 16.52 -9.47
N LYS A 419 1.22 16.08 -8.66
CA LYS A 419 1.17 16.30 -7.21
C LYS A 419 1.94 15.27 -6.38
N LEU A 420 2.32 14.14 -6.97
CA LEU A 420 2.93 13.00 -6.25
C LEU A 420 4.35 12.67 -6.70
N GLY A 421 4.74 13.02 -7.92
CA GLY A 421 6.03 12.61 -8.51
C GLY A 421 7.27 13.19 -7.84
N HIS A 422 7.09 14.18 -6.97
CA HIS A 422 8.16 14.76 -6.14
C HIS A 422 8.13 14.27 -4.68
N LYS A 423 7.22 13.35 -4.34
CA LYS A 423 7.02 12.84 -2.98
C LYS A 423 7.64 11.45 -2.83
N ILE A 424 8.24 11.22 -1.66
CA ILE A 424 8.64 9.89 -1.19
C ILE A 424 7.83 9.61 0.07
N PHE A 425 7.15 8.48 0.05
CA PHE A 425 6.32 8.00 1.16
C PHE A 425 7.12 6.95 1.94
N PHE A 426 6.97 6.92 3.25
CA PHE A 426 7.60 5.88 4.05
C PHE A 426 6.74 5.49 5.25
N SER A 427 6.66 4.21 5.57
CA SER A 427 5.93 3.77 6.76
C SER A 427 6.60 4.27 8.05
N GLN A 428 5.84 4.31 9.14
CA GLN A 428 6.44 4.24 10.47
C GLN A 428 7.28 2.96 10.63
N ILE A 429 8.06 2.87 11.71
CA ILE A 429 8.80 1.63 12.00
C ILE A 429 7.78 0.51 12.18
N LEU A 430 7.92 -0.53 11.36
CA LEU A 430 6.99 -1.65 11.33
C LEU A 430 7.22 -2.56 12.54
N VAL A 431 6.21 -2.62 13.39
CA VAL A 431 6.05 -3.52 14.54
C VAL A 431 4.94 -4.53 14.23
N GLY A 432 3.85 -4.08 13.58
CA GLY A 432 2.73 -4.88 13.08
C GLY A 432 2.36 -4.50 11.63
N ASP A 433 1.42 -5.25 11.05
CA ASP A 433 1.08 -5.18 9.63
C ASP A 433 0.16 -4.02 9.30
N GLU A 434 -0.59 -3.54 10.29
CA GLU A 434 -1.47 -2.38 10.20
C GLU A 434 -0.69 -1.10 9.85
N GLN A 435 0.63 -1.13 10.06
CA GLN A 435 1.54 0.00 9.85
C GLN A 435 2.14 0.04 8.45
N ILE A 436 2.04 -1.04 7.66
CA ILE A 436 2.57 -1.13 6.28
C ILE A 436 1.90 -0.08 5.38
N GLY A 437 0.61 0.16 5.61
CA GLY A 437 -0.25 1.07 4.87
C GLY A 437 -0.32 2.50 5.41
N GLN A 438 0.45 2.85 6.44
CA GLN A 438 0.40 4.18 7.07
C GLN A 438 1.68 4.99 6.78
N PRO A 439 1.90 5.46 5.54
CA PRO A 439 3.06 6.27 5.23
C PRO A 439 3.00 7.70 5.76
N GLU A 440 4.15 8.16 6.22
CA GLU A 440 4.48 9.56 6.43
C GLU A 440 5.13 10.16 5.17
N LEU A 441 5.02 11.48 5.04
CA LEU A 441 5.61 12.25 3.95
C LEU A 441 6.93 12.86 4.40
N ILE A 442 7.97 12.75 3.57
CA ILE A 442 9.16 13.58 3.72
C ILE A 442 8.91 14.92 3.01
N LEU A 443 8.74 16.01 3.77
CA LEU A 443 8.78 17.35 3.19
C LEU A 443 10.22 17.63 2.76
N GLN A 444 10.42 18.17 1.56
CA GLN A 444 11.74 18.39 0.97
C GLN A 444 12.73 19.00 1.98
N VAL A 445 13.94 18.43 2.04
CA VAL A 445 15.06 18.78 2.92
C VAL A 445 15.44 20.28 2.91
N ALA A 446 14.89 21.09 1.99
CA ALA A 446 15.13 22.53 1.92
C ALA A 446 14.37 23.35 3.00
N GLU A 447 13.13 23.01 3.37
CA GLU A 447 12.34 23.83 4.29
C GLU A 447 12.54 23.47 5.77
N GLN A 448 12.86 22.20 6.08
CA GLN A 448 13.14 21.80 7.46
C GLN A 448 14.51 22.27 7.99
N VAL A 449 15.45 22.64 7.10
CA VAL A 449 16.75 23.19 7.52
C VAL A 449 16.61 24.63 8.03
N GLU A 450 15.57 25.38 7.64
CA GLU A 450 15.30 26.70 8.22
C GLU A 450 14.76 26.61 9.65
N TYR A 451 13.89 25.64 9.96
CA TYR A 451 13.38 25.44 11.31
C TYR A 451 14.45 24.94 12.30
N LEU A 452 15.37 24.07 11.86
CA LEU A 452 16.48 23.58 12.70
C LEU A 452 17.58 24.63 12.98
N ARG A 453 17.57 25.77 12.29
CA ARG A 453 18.51 26.89 12.54
C ARG A 453 18.01 27.87 13.59
N LEU A 454 16.72 27.84 13.94
CA LEU A 454 16.14 28.72 14.96
C LEU A 454 16.32 28.19 16.41
N ASP A 455 16.47 26.88 16.60
CA ASP A 455 16.59 26.29 17.94
C ASP A 455 17.96 26.45 18.61
N ARG A 456 18.97 26.98 17.90
CA ARG A 456 20.31 27.19 18.48
C ARG A 456 20.42 28.42 19.39
N TYR A 457 19.38 29.26 19.48
CA TYR A 457 19.40 30.49 20.30
C TYR A 457 18.65 30.41 21.64
N VAL A 458 17.92 29.33 21.93
CA VAL A 458 17.05 29.27 23.14
C VAL A 458 17.73 28.60 24.36
N GLN A 459 18.88 27.93 24.20
CA GLN A 459 19.54 27.21 25.32
C GLN A 459 20.64 27.99 26.08
N ARG A 460 20.56 29.33 26.19
CA ARG A 460 21.53 30.12 26.99
C ARG A 460 20.92 31.17 27.93
N ALA A 461 19.71 30.97 28.45
CA ALA A 461 19.05 31.96 29.30
C ALA A 461 18.82 31.59 30.78
N TYR A 462 19.16 30.38 31.25
CA TYR A 462 18.93 30.04 32.67
C TYR A 462 20.08 29.24 33.31
N ARG A 463 21.12 29.97 33.73
CA ARG A 463 21.97 29.53 34.85
C ARG A 463 22.59 30.75 35.55
N LEU A 464 21.78 31.43 36.36
CA LEU A 464 22.26 32.35 37.40
C LEU A 464 22.19 31.64 38.76
N VAL A 465 23.38 31.47 39.35
CA VAL A 465 23.76 31.74 40.76
C VAL A 465 23.10 30.95 41.90
N ALA A 466 23.94 30.19 42.60
CA ALA A 466 24.18 30.25 44.06
C ALA A 466 25.49 29.46 44.33
N ASP A 467 26.60 30.14 44.58
CA ASP A 467 27.24 30.38 45.89
C ASP A 467 27.89 29.14 46.52
N ASP A 468 29.23 29.15 46.60
CA ASP A 468 29.94 29.07 47.89
C ASP A 468 31.47 29.18 47.74
N LYS A 469 32.02 30.18 48.46
CA LYS A 469 33.41 30.47 48.87
C LYS A 469 34.42 31.07 47.89
#